data_AF-A0A2K3P7M8-F1
#
_entry.id   AF-A0A2K3P7M8-F1
#
_cell.length_a   1.000
_cell.length_b   1.000
_cell.length_c   1.000
_cell.angle_alpha   90.00
_cell.angle_beta   90.00
_cell.angle_gamma   90.00
#
_symmetry.space_group_name_H-M   'P 1'
#
loop_
_entity.id
_entity.type
_entity.pdbx_description
1 polymer ?
#
loop_
_entity_poly.entity_id
_entity_poly.type
_entity_poly.pdbx_seq_one_letter_code
_entity_poly.pdbx_strand_id
1 'polypeptide(L)'
;MNLPKNSIESYADFHKKFTHQFAGSKHVKVTSTSLFSIRQSHAESLRDYLARFSEATIKVSNPNQEMFVAAFPNGLRAGHFNESLAQKPASSMQEINKRFECYIKGEESNAEKRQRDAKEKEYVSCNGKAPGHQRQRYRGLITNHQGAKSKTIPPSGNTRL
;
A
#
# COMPACT_ATOMS: atom_id res chain seq x y z
N MET A 1 4.08 18.85 -40.49
CA MET A 1 3.76 19.08 -41.92
C MET A 1 4.71 20.14 -42.44
N ASN A 2 5.78 19.75 -43.14
CA ASN A 2 6.63 20.70 -43.87
C ASN A 2 6.41 20.48 -45.37
N LEU A 3 5.29 20.99 -45.86
CA LEU A 3 5.10 21.13 -47.30
C LEU A 3 5.72 22.47 -47.73
N PRO A 4 6.46 22.51 -48.85
CA PRO A 4 6.93 23.76 -49.42
C PRO A 4 5.75 24.73 -49.66
N LYS A 5 6.01 26.04 -49.52
CA LYS A 5 5.00 27.07 -49.84
C LYS A 5 4.50 26.86 -51.29
N ASN A 6 3.19 26.99 -51.49
CA ASN A 6 2.50 26.81 -52.78
C ASN A 6 2.53 25.39 -53.38
N SER A 7 2.85 24.37 -52.58
CA SER A 7 2.90 22.97 -53.06
C SER A 7 1.52 22.30 -53.21
N ILE A 8 0.42 22.96 -52.86
CA ILE A 8 -0.94 22.41 -53.01
C ILE A 8 -1.62 23.17 -54.14
N GLU A 9 -1.77 22.51 -55.29
CA GLU A 9 -2.29 23.13 -56.51
C GLU A 9 -3.81 22.93 -56.67
N SER A 10 -4.39 21.98 -55.94
CA SER A 10 -5.82 21.71 -55.95
C SER A 10 -6.27 20.93 -54.71
N TYR A 11 -7.59 20.87 -54.49
CA TYR A 11 -8.17 20.01 -53.44
C TYR A 11 -7.81 18.54 -53.62
N ALA A 12 -7.76 18.04 -54.86
CA ALA A 12 -7.38 16.66 -55.15
C ALA A 12 -5.91 16.38 -54.75
N ASP A 13 -5.02 17.34 -54.97
CA ASP A 13 -3.61 17.24 -54.59
C ASP A 13 -3.43 17.31 -53.06
N PHE A 14 -4.17 18.18 -52.38
CA PHE A 14 -4.24 18.18 -50.91
C PHE A 14 -4.72 16.82 -50.37
N HIS A 15 -5.83 16.31 -50.89
CA HIS A 15 -6.41 15.05 -50.45
C HIS A 15 -5.43 13.88 -50.67
N LYS A 16 -4.74 13.85 -51.81
CA LYS A 16 -3.71 12.84 -52.11
C LYS A 16 -2.55 12.91 -51.12
N LYS A 17 -2.02 14.10 -50.83
CA LYS A 17 -0.90 14.28 -49.88
C LYS A 17 -1.33 13.97 -48.44
N PHE A 18 -2.54 14.37 -48.05
CA PHE A 18 -3.13 14.04 -46.76
C PHE A 18 -3.27 12.53 -46.60
N THR A 19 -3.96 11.86 -47.53
CA THR A 19 -4.14 10.41 -47.49
C THR A 19 -2.81 9.68 -47.55
N HIS A 20 -1.84 10.10 -48.37
CA HIS A 20 -0.50 9.49 -48.38
C HIS A 20 0.23 9.61 -47.04
N GLN A 21 0.14 10.77 -46.39
CA GLN A 21 0.76 11.01 -45.08
C GLN A 21 0.13 10.15 -43.97
N PHE A 22 -1.18 9.93 -44.04
CA PHE A 22 -1.92 9.18 -43.03
C PHE A 22 -2.16 7.70 -43.38
N ALA A 23 -1.94 7.27 -44.63
CA ALA A 23 -2.07 5.88 -45.08
C ALA A 23 -1.07 4.93 -44.40
N GLY A 24 0.08 5.47 -43.98
CA GLY A 24 1.07 4.76 -43.18
C GLY A 24 0.81 4.80 -41.67
N SER A 25 -0.12 5.65 -41.20
CA SER A 25 -0.53 5.68 -39.79
C SER A 25 -1.45 4.49 -39.51
N LYS A 26 -0.86 3.29 -39.50
CA LYS A 26 -1.51 2.12 -38.94
C LYS A 26 -1.65 2.42 -37.45
N HIS A 27 -2.84 2.84 -37.04
CA HIS A 27 -3.19 2.92 -35.63
C HIS A 27 -2.83 1.56 -35.04
N VAL A 28 -1.75 1.49 -34.25
CA VAL A 28 -1.31 0.23 -33.65
C VAL A 28 -2.49 -0.21 -32.79
N LYS A 29 -3.13 -1.31 -33.20
CA LYS A 29 -4.28 -1.84 -32.47
C LYS A 29 -3.78 -2.22 -31.08
N VAL A 30 -4.23 -1.50 -30.06
CA VAL A 30 -3.98 -1.88 -28.68
C VAL A 30 -4.78 -3.14 -28.43
N THR A 31 -4.08 -4.25 -28.19
CA THR A 31 -4.69 -5.55 -27.91
C THR A 31 -4.94 -5.71 -26.42
N SER A 32 -5.91 -6.54 -26.03
CA SER A 32 -6.13 -6.84 -24.60
C SER A 32 -4.88 -7.43 -23.91
N THR A 33 -4.01 -8.13 -24.66
CA THR A 33 -2.74 -8.65 -24.15
C THR A 33 -1.73 -7.57 -23.81
N SER A 34 -1.79 -6.39 -24.45
CA SER A 34 -0.85 -5.30 -24.15
C SER A 34 -1.05 -4.73 -22.74
N LEU A 35 -2.22 -4.92 -22.13
CA LEU A 35 -2.51 -4.46 -20.77
C LEU A 35 -1.61 -5.13 -19.72
N PHE A 36 -1.10 -6.33 -19.98
CA PHE A 36 -0.15 -7.02 -19.09
C PHE A 36 1.20 -6.30 -18.99
N SER A 37 1.50 -5.38 -19.92
CA SER A 37 2.69 -4.54 -19.84
C SER A 37 2.52 -3.36 -18.87
N ILE A 38 1.28 -3.02 -18.48
CA ILE A 38 1.00 -1.91 -17.58
C ILE A 38 1.32 -2.35 -16.16
N ARG A 39 2.42 -1.83 -15.61
CA ARG A 39 2.84 -2.09 -14.24
C ARG A 39 2.71 -0.83 -13.39
N GLN A 40 2.38 -1.04 -12.13
CA GLN A 40 2.37 0.00 -11.12
C GLN A 40 3.80 0.35 -10.73
N SER A 41 4.17 1.61 -10.85
CA SER A 41 5.51 2.10 -10.48
C SER A 41 5.69 2.21 -8.96
N HIS A 42 6.94 2.26 -8.50
CA HIS A 42 7.25 2.44 -7.08
C HIS A 42 6.74 3.75 -6.48
N ALA A 43 6.79 4.83 -7.26
CA ALA A 43 6.35 6.17 -6.87
C ALA A 43 4.87 6.42 -7.15
N GLU A 44 4.17 5.45 -7.73
CA GLU A 44 2.80 5.63 -8.22
C GLU A 44 1.77 5.15 -7.22
N SER A 45 0.77 5.99 -6.95
CA SER A 45 -0.35 5.65 -6.10
C SER A 45 -1.26 4.61 -6.76
N LEU A 46 -2.03 3.87 -5.96
CA LEU A 46 -3.01 2.93 -6.49
C LEU A 46 -4.09 3.65 -7.33
N ARG A 47 -4.41 4.91 -6.99
CA ARG A 47 -5.38 5.72 -7.74
C ARG A 47 -4.89 6.04 -9.14
N ASP A 48 -3.63 6.48 -9.26
CA ASP A 48 -3.01 6.83 -10.54
C ASP A 48 -2.86 5.59 -11.43
N TYR A 49 -2.48 4.46 -10.84
CA TYR A 49 -2.40 3.19 -11.56
C TYR A 49 -3.76 2.78 -12.13
N LEU A 50 -4.83 2.83 -11.32
CA LEU A 50 -6.17 2.50 -11.79
C LEU A 50 -6.62 3.44 -12.91
N ALA A 51 -6.34 4.74 -12.79
CA ALA A 51 -6.67 5.71 -13.82
C ALA A 51 -5.97 5.39 -15.15
N ARG A 52 -4.65 5.12 -15.13
CA ARG A 52 -3.90 4.72 -16.33
C ARG A 52 -4.38 3.40 -16.92
N PHE A 53 -4.65 2.42 -16.07
CA PHE A 53 -5.16 1.13 -16.52
C PHE A 53 -6.54 1.29 -17.18
N SER A 54 -7.44 2.07 -16.57
CA SER A 54 -8.75 2.39 -17.13
C SER A 54 -8.63 3.08 -18.49
N GLU A 55 -7.77 4.10 -18.60
CA GLU A 55 -7.52 4.79 -19.87
C GLU A 55 -7.01 3.81 -20.95
N ALA A 56 -6.13 2.88 -20.58
CA ALA A 56 -5.65 1.87 -21.50
C ALA A 56 -6.75 0.91 -21.96
N THR A 57 -7.67 0.50 -21.07
CA THR A 57 -8.79 -0.37 -21.44
C THR A 57 -9.72 0.28 -22.48
N ILE A 58 -9.92 1.60 -22.41
CA ILE A 58 -10.74 2.37 -23.37
C ILE A 58 -10.10 2.37 -24.78
N LYS A 59 -8.77 2.30 -24.85
CA LYS A 59 -8.01 2.32 -26.13
C LYS A 59 -7.95 0.96 -26.82
N VAL A 60 -8.38 -0.13 -26.17
CA VAL A 60 -8.33 -1.49 -26.72
C VAL A 60 -9.35 -1.66 -27.84
N SER A 61 -8.90 -2.14 -29.00
CA SER A 61 -9.79 -2.28 -30.18
C SER A 61 -10.78 -3.45 -30.07
N ASN A 62 -10.40 -4.54 -29.40
CA ASN A 62 -11.24 -5.73 -29.20
C ASN A 62 -11.27 -6.07 -27.69
N PRO A 63 -12.13 -5.41 -26.90
CA PRO A 63 -12.10 -5.56 -25.45
C PRO A 63 -12.44 -7.00 -25.03
N ASN A 64 -11.63 -7.54 -24.12
CA ASN A 64 -11.88 -8.83 -23.48
C ASN A 64 -11.82 -8.61 -21.96
N GLN A 65 -12.97 -8.71 -21.31
CA GLN A 65 -13.11 -8.41 -19.89
C GLN A 65 -12.32 -9.37 -19.00
N GLU A 66 -12.22 -10.65 -19.36
CA GLU A 66 -11.41 -11.63 -18.63
C GLU A 66 -9.93 -11.25 -18.65
N MET A 67 -9.45 -10.79 -19.82
CA MET A 67 -8.07 -10.30 -19.95
C MET A 67 -7.83 -9.03 -19.12
N PHE A 68 -8.83 -8.15 -19.01
CA PHE A 68 -8.70 -6.93 -18.19
C PHE A 68 -8.59 -7.28 -16.71
N VAL A 69 -9.47 -8.18 -16.26
CA VAL A 69 -9.51 -8.69 -14.88
C VAL A 69 -8.23 -9.45 -14.53
N ALA A 70 -7.66 -10.22 -15.47
CA ALA A 70 -6.41 -10.95 -15.25
C ALA A 70 -5.15 -10.05 -15.31
N ALA A 71 -5.15 -9.04 -16.19
CA ALA A 71 -4.04 -8.11 -16.35
C ALA A 71 -3.91 -7.13 -15.18
N PHE A 72 -5.04 -6.68 -14.63
CA PHE A 72 -5.05 -5.66 -13.58
C PHE A 72 -4.23 -6.04 -12.33
N PRO A 73 -4.45 -7.19 -11.66
CA PRO A 73 -3.65 -7.59 -10.51
C PRO A 73 -2.22 -8.01 -10.90
N ASN A 74 -1.99 -8.46 -12.14
CA ASN A 74 -0.65 -8.75 -12.65
C ASN A 74 0.26 -7.51 -12.68
N GLY A 75 -0.32 -6.35 -12.96
CA GLY A 75 0.39 -5.08 -12.96
C GLY A 75 0.53 -4.43 -11.58
N LEU A 76 -0.23 -4.88 -10.57
CA LEU A 76 -0.17 -4.31 -9.22
C LEU A 76 1.13 -4.66 -8.51
N ARG A 77 1.56 -3.75 -7.63
CA ARG A 77 2.61 -4.06 -6.64
C ARG A 77 2.04 -4.92 -5.52
N ALA A 78 2.93 -5.65 -4.85
CA ALA A 78 2.58 -6.35 -3.62
C ALA A 78 2.04 -5.37 -2.58
N GLY A 79 0.93 -5.74 -1.93
CA GLY A 79 0.24 -4.92 -0.95
C GLY A 79 -1.18 -5.42 -0.70
N HIS A 80 -1.83 -4.86 0.32
CA HIS A 80 -3.11 -5.33 0.84
C HIS A 80 -4.22 -5.41 -0.21
N PHE A 81 -4.26 -4.45 -1.13
CA PHE A 81 -5.26 -4.48 -2.20
C PHE A 81 -5.03 -5.66 -3.16
N ASN A 82 -3.79 -5.90 -3.60
CA ASN A 82 -3.46 -7.03 -4.46
C ASN A 82 -3.70 -8.38 -3.74
N GLU A 83 -3.33 -8.47 -2.47
CA GLU A 83 -3.63 -9.64 -1.62
C GLU A 83 -5.14 -9.92 -1.54
N SER A 84 -5.96 -8.88 -1.39
CA SER A 84 -7.43 -9.02 -1.34
C SER A 84 -8.01 -9.54 -2.66
N LEU A 85 -7.43 -9.17 -3.80
CA LEU A 85 -7.83 -9.67 -5.11
C LEU A 85 -7.39 -11.12 -5.32
N ALA A 86 -6.24 -11.51 -4.78
CA ALA A 86 -5.78 -12.91 -4.81
C ALA A 86 -6.65 -13.82 -3.94
N GLN A 87 -7.04 -13.35 -2.74
CA GLN A 87 -7.91 -14.10 -1.83
C GLN A 87 -9.32 -14.31 -2.39
N LYS A 88 -9.87 -13.27 -3.02
CA LYS A 88 -11.18 -13.33 -3.65
C LYS A 88 -11.04 -12.76 -5.06
N PRO A 89 -10.80 -13.58 -6.10
CA PRO A 89 -10.75 -13.11 -7.47
C PRO A 89 -11.99 -12.28 -7.82
N ALA A 90 -11.79 -11.19 -8.55
CA ALA A 90 -12.90 -10.42 -9.10
C ALA A 90 -13.35 -11.03 -10.43
N SER A 91 -14.64 -10.93 -10.75
CA SER A 91 -15.18 -11.44 -12.02
C SER A 91 -15.31 -10.35 -13.08
N SER A 92 -15.11 -9.08 -12.73
CA SER A 92 -15.31 -7.94 -13.62
C SER A 92 -14.48 -6.72 -13.20
N MET A 93 -14.20 -5.83 -14.16
CA MET A 93 -13.59 -4.52 -13.88
C MET A 93 -14.46 -3.65 -12.95
N GLN A 94 -15.78 -3.77 -13.04
CA GLN A 94 -16.72 -3.06 -12.16
C GLN A 94 -16.56 -3.50 -10.70
N GLU A 95 -16.38 -4.79 -10.47
CA GLU A 95 -16.11 -5.30 -9.12
C GLU A 95 -14.75 -4.83 -8.60
N ILE A 96 -13.72 -4.79 -9.45
CA ILE A 96 -12.41 -4.23 -9.11
C ILE A 96 -12.55 -2.76 -8.68
N ASN A 97 -13.25 -1.93 -9.46
CA ASN A 97 -13.49 -0.52 -9.14
C ASN A 97 -14.22 -0.35 -7.81
N LYS A 98 -15.29 -1.12 -7.59
CA LYS A 98 -16.05 -1.09 -6.33
C LYS A 98 -15.17 -1.43 -5.13
N ARG A 99 -14.34 -2.47 -5.25
CA ARG A 99 -13.42 -2.87 -4.17
C ARG A 99 -12.34 -1.83 -3.94
N PHE A 100 -11.83 -1.22 -5.00
CA PHE A 100 -10.89 -0.11 -4.91
C PHE A 100 -11.48 1.07 -4.14
N GLU A 101 -12.71 1.49 -4.45
CA GLU A 101 -13.39 2.58 -3.74
C GLU A 101 -13.57 2.24 -2.25
N CYS A 102 -13.99 1.01 -1.93
CA CYS A 102 -14.08 0.55 -0.56
C CYS A 102 -12.72 0.53 0.15
N TYR A 103 -11.66 0.10 -0.54
CA TYR A 103 -10.31 0.05 0.00
C TYR A 103 -9.81 1.44 0.37
N ILE A 104 -9.93 2.41 -0.54
CA ILE A 104 -9.51 3.79 -0.33
C ILE A 104 -10.26 4.41 0.85
N LYS A 105 -11.59 4.28 0.89
CA LYS A 105 -12.40 4.80 1.99
C LYS A 105 -12.03 4.15 3.34
N GLY A 106 -11.77 2.84 3.33
CA GLY A 106 -11.33 2.10 4.51
C GLY A 106 -9.94 2.54 4.99
N GLU A 107 -9.02 2.79 4.06
CA GLU A 107 -7.68 3.28 4.36
C GLU A 107 -7.72 4.66 5.02
N GLU A 108 -8.50 5.60 4.46
CA GLU A 108 -8.71 6.94 5.02
C GLU A 108 -9.28 6.88 6.44
N SER A 109 -10.33 6.09 6.66
CA SER A 109 -10.92 5.91 7.99
C SER A 109 -9.93 5.28 8.99
N ASN A 110 -9.12 4.32 8.55
CA ASN A 110 -8.11 3.70 9.40
C ASN A 110 -6.96 4.66 9.72
N ALA A 111 -6.58 5.55 8.80
CA ALA A 111 -5.59 6.59 9.05
C ALA A 111 -6.07 7.55 10.15
N GLU A 112 -7.33 7.96 10.13
CA GLU A 112 -7.93 8.80 11.18
C GLU A 112 -7.94 8.12 12.56
N LYS A 113 -8.29 6.82 12.60
CA LYS A 113 -8.24 6.02 13.84
C LYS A 113 -6.81 5.96 14.41
N ARG A 114 -5.83 5.65 13.56
CA ARG A 114 -4.41 5.61 13.98
C ARG A 114 -3.92 6.95 14.53
N GLN A 115 -4.38 8.07 13.97
CA GLN A 115 -4.05 9.40 14.50
C GLN A 115 -4.65 9.65 15.88
N ARG A 116 -5.89 9.20 16.13
CA ARG A 116 -6.51 9.31 17.47
C ARG A 116 -5.77 8.44 18.49
N ASP A 117 -5.49 7.19 18.15
CA ASP A 117 -4.80 6.25 19.03
C ASP A 117 -3.37 6.72 19.36
N ALA A 118 -2.69 7.37 18.39
CA ALA A 118 -1.37 7.96 18.62
C ALA A 118 -1.43 9.12 19.63
N LYS A 119 -2.41 10.02 19.50
CA LYS A 119 -2.61 11.16 20.43
C LYS A 119 -2.98 10.69 21.84
N GLU A 120 -3.77 9.62 21.96
CA GLU A 120 -4.12 9.04 23.26
C GLU A 120 -2.90 8.42 23.95
N LYS A 121 -2.07 7.68 23.21
CA LYS A 121 -0.81 7.14 23.73
C LYS A 121 0.15 8.24 24.19
N GLU A 122 0.19 9.36 23.48
CA GLU A 122 1.02 10.52 23.85
C GLU A 122 0.50 11.20 25.12
N TYR A 123 -0.82 11.40 25.26
CA TYR A 123 -1.44 11.94 26.48
C TYR A 123 -1.17 11.06 27.71
N VAL A 124 -1.29 9.74 27.57
CA VAL A 124 -0.99 8.78 28.65
C VAL A 124 0.51 8.77 29.01
N SER A 125 1.39 8.95 28.02
CA SER A 125 2.85 9.02 28.25
C SER A 125 3.27 10.30 28.99
N CYS A 126 2.61 11.42 28.74
CA CYS A 126 2.88 12.70 29.40
C CYS A 126 2.36 12.75 30.84
N ASN A 127 1.23 12.12 31.15
CA ASN A 127 0.69 12.03 32.51
C ASN A 127 1.33 10.91 33.37
N GLY A 128 2.08 9.99 32.76
CA GLY A 128 2.76 8.89 33.46
C GLY A 128 4.11 9.26 34.09
N LYS A 129 4.66 10.46 33.83
CA LYS A 129 5.91 10.93 34.44
C LYS A 129 5.66 11.91 35.58
N ALA A 130 5.22 11.37 36.72
CA ALA A 130 5.39 12.08 37.99
C ALA A 130 6.90 12.16 38.32
N PRO A 131 7.45 13.33 38.72
CA PRO A 131 8.83 13.42 39.16
C PRO A 131 8.95 12.73 40.52
N GLY A 132 9.43 11.49 40.51
CA GLY A 132 9.73 10.73 41.72
C GLY A 132 10.92 11.33 42.47
N HIS A 133 10.66 12.33 43.30
CA HIS A 133 11.58 12.75 44.35
C HIS A 133 11.85 11.57 45.30
N GLN A 134 13.10 11.10 45.26
CA GLN A 134 13.92 10.64 46.38
C GLN A 134 13.14 10.15 47.62
N ARG A 135 12.78 8.87 47.65
CA ARG A 135 12.27 8.23 48.88
C ARG A 135 13.44 7.88 49.80
N GLN A 136 13.79 8.85 50.64
CA GLN A 136 14.74 8.67 51.72
C GLN A 136 14.17 7.67 52.74
N ARG A 137 15.03 6.72 53.09
CA ARG A 137 14.77 5.57 53.95
C ARG A 137 14.48 6.02 55.38
N TYR A 138 13.30 5.71 55.90
CA TYR A 138 13.12 5.39 57.32
C TYR A 138 11.96 4.39 57.46
N ARG A 139 12.31 3.14 57.75
CA ARG A 139 11.36 2.14 58.29
C ARG A 139 12.01 1.59 59.55
N GLY A 140 11.44 1.97 60.69
CA GLY A 140 11.92 1.64 62.02
C GLY A 140 11.93 0.14 62.29
N LEU A 141 12.93 -0.30 63.05
CA LEU A 141 12.97 -1.60 63.71
C LEU A 141 12.81 -1.32 65.20
N ILE A 142 11.65 -1.68 65.73
CA ILE A 142 11.40 -1.78 67.17
C ILE A 142 12.19 -3.00 67.66
N THR A 143 13.21 -2.75 68.47
CA THR A 143 13.99 -3.76 69.17
C THR A 143 13.19 -4.30 70.34
N ASN A 144 12.87 -5.59 70.35
CA ASN A 144 12.50 -6.29 71.58
C ASN A 144 13.55 -7.37 71.84
N HIS A 145 14.26 -7.18 72.95
CA HIS A 145 15.15 -8.14 73.57
C HIS A 145 14.33 -9.19 74.32
N GLN A 146 14.64 -10.47 74.11
CA GLN A 146 14.71 -11.46 75.18
C GLN A 146 15.53 -12.66 74.69
N GLY A 147 16.67 -12.87 75.34
CA GLY A 147 17.57 -13.96 75.04
C GLY A 147 17.22 -15.23 75.81
N ALA A 148 17.57 -16.38 75.22
CA ALA A 148 18.13 -17.53 75.92
C ALA A 148 18.64 -18.55 74.89
N LYS A 149 19.95 -18.89 75.00
CA LYS A 149 20.60 -20.22 74.95
C LYS A 149 20.10 -21.22 73.88
N SER A 150 20.90 -21.95 73.10
CA SER A 150 22.26 -22.49 73.26
C SER A 150 22.66 -23.23 71.97
N LYS A 151 23.97 -23.26 71.65
CA LYS A 151 24.82 -24.32 71.00
C LYS A 151 24.12 -25.28 70.02
N THR A 152 24.60 -25.52 68.79
CA THR A 152 25.80 -26.35 68.47
C THR A 152 26.03 -26.34 66.94
N ILE A 153 27.30 -26.39 66.52
CA ILE A 153 27.86 -26.56 65.14
C ILE A 153 28.62 -27.92 65.16
N PRO A 154 29.00 -28.66 64.08
CA PRO A 154 28.54 -28.92 62.68
C PRO A 154 28.51 -30.48 62.44
N PRO A 155 28.97 -31.14 61.34
CA PRO A 155 29.23 -30.78 59.92
C PRO A 155 28.75 -31.80 58.85
N SER A 156 29.00 -31.41 57.59
CA SER A 156 29.54 -32.27 56.52
C SER A 156 28.57 -33.05 55.64
N GLY A 157 28.87 -33.04 54.33
CA GLY A 157 28.43 -34.08 53.41
C GLY A 157 28.10 -33.61 52.00
N ASN A 158 29.13 -33.46 51.16
CA ASN A 158 29.05 -33.33 49.70
C ASN A 158 28.17 -34.42 49.05
N THR A 159 27.65 -34.17 47.83
CA THR A 159 28.15 -34.75 46.55
C THR A 159 27.10 -34.68 45.43
N ARG A 160 27.57 -34.28 44.22
CA ARG A 160 27.18 -34.54 42.80
C ARG A 160 25.90 -35.37 42.51
N LEU A 161 25.19 -35.21 41.39
CA LEU A 161 25.54 -34.89 39.99
C LEU A 161 24.46 -34.03 39.34
#